data_AF-A0AAX1EI84-F1
#
_entry.id   AF-A0AAX1EI84-F1
#
_cell.length_a   1.000
_cell.length_b   1.000
_cell.length_c   1.000
_cell.angle_alpha   90.00
_cell.angle_beta   90.00
_cell.angle_gamma   90.00
#
_symmetry.space_group_name_H-M   'P 1'
#
loop_
_entity.id
_entity.type
_entity.pdbx_description
1 polymer ?
#
loop_
_entity_poly.entity_id
_entity_poly.type
_entity_poly.pdbx_seq_one_letter_code
_entity_poly.pdbx_strand_id
1 'polypeptide(L)'
;MRFIQTDIPDVIIVEPVVFEDDRGWFMESFNEPRFHQGLKDLGLSIPPPFVQDNHSCSKKNVLRGLHYQLPPHAQGKLVRIIKGAAYDVAVDIRKGSPTFGQSVGVELTAGNKRMLWIPEGFAHGFLTLEDDTHFLYKTTDIYSKKCEEAIRWNDPDLNIHWPVSSAPVLNEKDQIAPSLSEQNKIFSFKKPSVSKLVDLKIIGDVRGSLIALEKNSNLPFNLQRVYYIFDTKSGVSRGFHAHRKLQQLAVCVSGKCRMILDDGKKREDVWLDSPAKGLLISNMVWREMHDFSEDCVLVVLANEPYSESDYIRDYNEFLKEAMNE
;
A
#
# COMPACT_ATOMS: atom_id res chain seq x y z
N MET A 1 9.64 16.97 -0.24
CA MET A 1 9.60 16.07 0.92
C MET A 1 10.64 15.00 0.68
N ARG A 2 11.37 14.58 1.72
CA ARG A 2 12.30 13.46 1.67
C ARG A 2 11.65 12.26 2.36
N PHE A 3 11.83 11.07 1.79
CA PHE A 3 11.31 9.82 2.31
C PHE A 3 12.49 8.99 2.80
N ILE A 4 12.42 8.49 4.03
CA ILE A 4 13.48 7.72 4.68
C ILE A 4 12.86 6.39 5.12
N GLN A 5 13.39 5.30 4.57
CA GLN A 5 13.00 3.94 4.97
C GLN A 5 13.45 3.67 6.39
N THR A 6 12.58 2.99 7.15
CA THR A 6 12.90 2.49 8.49
C THR A 6 13.31 1.01 8.41
N ASP A 7 13.57 0.38 9.55
CA ASP A 7 13.90 -1.06 9.61
C ASP A 7 12.75 -1.94 9.09
N ILE A 8 11.51 -1.42 9.07
CA ILE A 8 10.38 -2.02 8.35
C ILE A 8 10.12 -1.17 7.09
N PRO A 9 10.46 -1.64 5.88
CA PRO A 9 10.45 -0.82 4.66
C PRO A 9 9.11 -0.17 4.30
N ASP A 10 7.99 -0.73 4.75
CA ASP A 10 6.65 -0.17 4.55
C ASP A 10 6.37 1.09 5.40
N VAL A 11 7.06 1.23 6.54
CA VAL A 11 6.92 2.36 7.48
C VAL A 11 7.95 3.41 7.13
N ILE A 12 7.50 4.62 6.80
CA ILE A 12 8.34 5.65 6.19
C ILE A 12 8.34 6.93 7.02
N ILE A 13 9.53 7.42 7.34
CA ILE A 13 9.70 8.77 7.86
C ILE A 13 9.61 9.74 6.69
N VAL A 14 8.74 10.73 6.81
CA VAL A 14 8.57 11.81 5.82
C VAL A 14 9.08 13.11 6.41
N GLU A 15 10.11 13.67 5.80
CA GLU A 15 10.71 14.95 6.17
C GLU A 15 10.22 16.06 5.23
N PRO A 16 9.49 17.08 5.73
CA PRO A 16 9.11 18.22 4.92
C PRO A 16 10.33 19.10 4.62
N VAL A 17 10.25 19.86 3.52
CA VAL A 17 11.21 20.95 3.27
C VAL A 17 10.69 22.17 4.01
N VAL A 18 11.54 22.75 4.86
CA VAL A 18 11.22 23.91 5.69
C VAL A 18 11.91 25.13 5.09
N PHE A 19 11.13 26.18 4.85
CA PHE A 19 11.61 27.48 4.39
C PHE A 19 11.55 28.45 5.56
N GLU A 20 12.69 28.99 5.97
CA GLU A 20 12.79 29.87 7.14
C GLU A 20 13.21 31.28 6.74
N ASP A 21 12.65 32.29 7.41
CA ASP A 21 13.04 33.69 7.33
C ASP A 21 12.78 34.40 8.66
N ASP A 22 13.08 35.71 8.75
CA ASP A 22 12.95 36.49 9.99
C ASP A 22 11.52 36.54 10.57
N ARG A 23 10.49 36.15 9.79
CA ARG A 23 9.09 36.10 10.23
C ARG A 23 8.72 34.75 10.86
N GLY A 24 9.54 33.73 10.65
CA GLY A 24 9.28 32.36 11.08
C GLY A 24 9.60 31.34 9.98
N TRP A 25 8.75 30.32 9.84
CA TRP A 25 8.97 29.26 8.87
C TRP A 25 7.69 28.81 8.19
N PHE A 26 7.83 28.31 6.96
CA PHE A 26 6.78 27.74 6.15
C PHE A 26 7.18 26.35 5.67
N MET A 27 6.22 25.42 5.63
CA MET A 27 6.40 24.13 4.98
C MET A 27 5.08 23.65 4.36
N GLU A 28 5.17 23.03 3.19
CA GLU A 28 4.09 22.18 2.70
C GLU A 28 4.07 20.92 3.55
N SER A 29 3.20 20.89 4.55
CA SER A 29 3.20 19.76 5.46
C SER A 29 2.55 18.49 4.92
N PHE A 30 1.75 18.61 3.87
CA PHE A 30 1.28 17.49 3.07
C PHE A 30 0.99 17.97 1.64
N ASN A 31 1.39 17.17 0.66
CA ASN A 31 1.20 17.42 -0.77
C ASN A 31 1.03 16.03 -1.39
N GLU A 32 -0.21 15.67 -1.72
CA GLU A 32 -0.57 14.30 -2.12
C GLU A 32 0.21 13.81 -3.35
N PRO A 33 0.35 14.57 -4.46
CA PRO A 33 1.17 14.15 -5.59
C PRO A 33 2.63 13.83 -5.21
N ARG A 34 3.26 14.68 -4.37
CA ARG A 34 4.64 14.46 -3.90
C ARG A 34 4.73 13.25 -2.97
N PHE A 35 3.72 13.03 -2.13
CA PHE A 35 3.64 11.88 -1.24
C PHE A 35 3.51 10.58 -2.03
N HIS A 36 2.60 10.53 -3.00
CA HIS A 36 2.43 9.37 -3.88
C HIS A 36 3.68 9.08 -4.71
N GLN A 37 4.34 10.11 -5.24
CA GLN A 37 5.59 9.91 -5.97
C GLN A 37 6.68 9.35 -5.06
N GLY A 38 6.88 9.91 -3.86
CA GLY A 38 7.88 9.42 -2.91
C GLY A 38 7.66 7.98 -2.46
N LEU A 39 6.40 7.53 -2.32
CA LEU A 39 6.10 6.13 -2.06
C LEU A 39 6.38 5.23 -3.28
N LYS A 40 6.02 5.67 -4.49
CA LYS A 40 6.32 4.93 -5.73
C LYS A 40 7.81 4.75 -5.95
N ASP A 41 8.61 5.80 -5.71
CA ASP A 41 10.08 5.75 -5.84
C ASP A 41 10.71 4.75 -4.87
N LEU A 42 9.99 4.35 -3.81
CA LEU A 42 10.38 3.30 -2.86
C LEU A 42 9.75 1.94 -3.18
N GLY A 43 9.03 1.79 -4.30
CA GLY A 43 8.31 0.59 -4.66
C GLY A 43 7.10 0.28 -3.76
N LEU A 44 6.59 1.28 -3.02
CA LEU A 44 5.47 1.11 -2.09
C LEU A 44 4.12 1.40 -2.75
N SER A 45 3.08 0.76 -2.21
CA SER A 45 1.70 0.99 -2.67
C SER A 45 1.23 2.40 -2.29
N ILE A 46 0.52 3.03 -3.24
CA ILE A 46 -0.15 4.30 -3.00
C ILE A 46 -1.37 4.04 -2.11
N PRO A 47 -1.54 4.76 -0.98
CA PRO A 47 -2.72 4.60 -0.15
C PRO A 47 -3.96 5.23 -0.79
N PRO A 48 -5.16 4.86 -0.31
CA PRO A 48 -6.37 5.63 -0.59
C PRO A 48 -6.24 7.09 -0.09
N PRO A 49 -7.10 8.00 -0.57
CA PRO A 49 -7.13 9.37 -0.07
C PRO A 49 -7.29 9.43 1.46
N PHE A 50 -6.68 10.44 2.09
CA PHE A 50 -6.94 10.71 3.50
C PHE A 50 -8.34 11.33 3.67
N VAL A 51 -9.18 10.70 4.50
CA VAL A 51 -10.59 11.09 4.66
C VAL A 51 -10.93 11.63 6.05
N GLN A 52 -10.01 11.54 7.01
CA GLN A 52 -10.23 12.03 8.37
C GLN A 52 -8.92 12.59 8.95
N ASP A 53 -9.04 13.76 9.57
CA ASP A 53 -7.99 14.41 10.37
C ASP A 53 -8.35 14.27 11.85
N ASN A 54 -7.35 13.97 12.66
CA ASN A 54 -7.48 13.82 14.09
C ASN A 54 -6.41 14.65 14.80
N HIS A 55 -6.76 15.15 15.99
CA HIS A 55 -5.87 15.96 16.80
C HIS A 55 -6.09 15.61 18.27
N SER A 56 -5.02 15.21 18.95
CA SER A 56 -5.02 15.02 20.40
C SER A 56 -3.99 15.93 21.08
N CYS A 57 -4.29 16.32 22.32
CA CYS A 57 -3.33 16.93 23.24
C CYS A 57 -3.18 16.00 24.44
N SER A 58 -1.94 15.76 24.86
CA SER A 58 -1.65 14.90 26.02
C SER A 58 -0.57 15.51 26.90
N LYS A 59 -0.65 15.22 28.20
CA LYS A 59 0.41 15.48 29.18
C LYS A 59 1.62 14.59 28.90
N LYS A 60 2.77 14.88 29.49
CA LYS A 60 3.94 14.00 29.47
C LYS A 60 3.59 12.61 30.02
N ASN A 61 4.27 11.59 29.48
CA ASN A 61 4.17 10.19 29.92
C ASN A 61 2.79 9.54 29.67
N VAL A 62 1.98 10.10 28.77
CA VAL A 62 0.75 9.45 28.29
C VAL A 62 1.11 8.53 27.13
N LEU A 63 0.71 7.27 27.23
CA LEU A 63 0.81 6.31 26.14
C LEU A 63 -0.59 6.06 25.56
N ARG A 64 -0.70 6.08 24.24
CA ARG A 64 -1.91 5.69 23.52
C ARG A 64 -1.55 4.59 22.52
N GLY A 65 -2.19 3.44 22.61
CA GLY A 65 -1.91 2.31 21.72
C GLY A 65 -1.59 1.01 22.44
N LEU A 66 -1.32 -0.07 21.69
CA LEU A 66 -1.19 -0.09 20.23
C LEU A 66 -2.55 -0.32 19.55
N HIS A 67 -2.93 0.50 18.57
CA HIS A 67 -4.25 0.48 17.94
C HIS A 67 -4.19 0.24 16.44
N TYR A 68 -5.18 -0.49 15.93
CA TYR A 68 -5.42 -0.68 14.50
C TYR A 68 -6.92 -0.87 14.24
N GLN A 69 -7.33 -0.69 12.98
CA GLN A 69 -8.68 -1.05 12.53
C GLN A 69 -8.59 -2.14 11.46
N LEU A 70 -9.50 -3.10 11.48
CA LEU A 70 -9.62 -4.17 10.49
C LEU A 70 -10.54 -3.78 9.33
N PRO A 71 -10.45 -4.49 8.18
CA PRO A 71 -11.46 -4.40 7.14
C PRO A 71 -12.87 -4.60 7.71
N PRO A 72 -13.88 -3.88 7.19
CA PRO A 72 -13.83 -3.00 6.02
C PRO A 72 -13.27 -1.60 6.25
N HIS A 73 -12.90 -1.21 7.48
CA HIS A 73 -12.40 0.13 7.80
C HIS A 73 -10.91 0.12 8.19
N ALA A 74 -10.08 -0.62 7.45
CA ALA A 74 -8.65 -0.61 7.71
C ALA A 74 -8.07 0.79 7.49
N GLN A 75 -7.11 1.22 8.31
CA GLN A 75 -6.56 2.56 8.25
C GLN A 75 -5.04 2.56 8.10
N GLY A 76 -4.55 3.29 7.11
CA GLY A 76 -3.22 3.87 7.11
C GLY A 76 -3.26 5.22 7.85
N LYS A 77 -2.13 5.61 8.45
CA LYS A 77 -1.97 6.81 9.27
C LYS A 77 -0.75 7.60 8.81
N LEU A 78 -0.91 8.91 8.63
CA LEU A 78 0.21 9.85 8.51
C LEU A 78 0.22 10.75 9.75
N VAL A 79 1.20 10.58 10.62
CA VAL A 79 1.22 11.18 11.96
C VAL A 79 2.31 12.24 12.11
N ARG A 80 2.13 13.24 12.98
CA ARG A 80 3.14 14.24 13.33
C ARG A 80 2.88 14.94 14.66
N ILE A 81 3.91 15.64 15.15
CA ILE A 81 3.83 16.56 16.29
C ILE A 81 3.94 18.01 15.82
N ILE A 82 3.02 18.88 16.28
CA ILE A 82 3.09 20.34 16.03
C ILE A 82 3.53 21.14 17.26
N LYS A 83 3.46 20.55 18.45
CA LYS A 83 3.92 21.09 19.72
C LYS A 83 4.33 19.95 20.63
N GLY A 84 5.44 20.09 21.35
CA GLY A 84 5.99 19.04 22.20
C GLY A 84 6.75 17.96 21.44
N ALA A 85 6.76 16.76 22.00
CA ALA A 85 7.49 15.60 21.48
C ALA A 85 6.79 14.28 21.86
N ALA A 86 6.87 13.28 20.97
CA ALA A 86 6.42 11.93 21.23
C ALA A 86 7.37 10.89 20.62
N TYR A 87 7.49 9.74 21.26
CA TYR A 87 8.07 8.53 20.68
C TYR A 87 6.95 7.71 20.05
N ASP A 88 6.93 7.66 18.72
CA ASP A 88 5.88 7.02 17.92
C ASP A 88 6.33 5.61 17.48
N VAL A 89 5.45 4.63 17.58
CA VAL A 89 5.76 3.23 17.32
C VAL A 89 4.74 2.62 16.36
N ALA A 90 5.26 1.92 15.36
CA ALA A 90 4.48 1.06 14.46
C ALA A 90 4.94 -0.39 14.62
N VAL A 91 3.99 -1.32 14.66
CA VAL A 91 4.22 -2.77 14.79
C VAL A 91 3.58 -3.49 13.63
N ASP A 92 4.35 -4.34 12.94
CA ASP A 92 3.83 -5.15 11.85
C ASP A 92 3.01 -6.33 12.39
N ILE A 93 1.69 -6.27 12.20
CA ILE A 93 0.76 -7.31 12.66
C ILE A 93 0.22 -8.14 11.49
N ARG A 94 0.89 -8.12 10.33
CA ARG A 94 0.49 -8.87 9.14
C ARG A 94 1.07 -10.28 9.22
N LYS A 95 0.23 -11.26 9.59
CA LYS A 95 0.63 -12.67 9.70
C LYS A 95 1.24 -13.17 8.39
N GLY A 96 2.46 -13.70 8.45
CA GLY A 96 3.23 -14.14 7.27
C GLY A 96 4.14 -13.07 6.66
N SER A 97 4.18 -11.86 7.23
CA SER A 97 5.16 -10.84 6.88
C SER A 97 6.55 -11.26 7.33
N PRO A 98 7.62 -10.95 6.55
CA PRO A 98 9.01 -11.12 6.99
C PRO A 98 9.33 -10.37 8.28
N THR A 99 8.61 -9.28 8.55
CA THR A 99 8.79 -8.41 9.73
C THR A 99 7.66 -8.57 10.76
N PHE A 100 6.85 -9.63 10.68
CA PHE A 100 5.75 -9.86 11.63
C PHE A 100 6.23 -9.84 13.09
N GLY A 101 5.57 -9.05 13.94
CA GLY A 101 5.91 -8.86 15.34
C GLY A 101 7.08 -7.90 15.60
N GLN A 102 7.75 -7.41 14.55
CA GLN A 102 8.78 -6.38 14.69
C GLN A 102 8.15 -5.00 14.81
N SER A 103 8.89 -4.08 15.43
CA SER A 103 8.46 -2.70 15.64
C SER A 103 9.51 -1.70 15.15
N VAL A 104 9.03 -0.52 14.75
CA VAL A 104 9.84 0.66 14.45
C VAL A 104 9.42 1.76 15.41
N GLY A 105 10.39 2.39 16.05
CA GLY A 105 10.17 3.56 16.92
C GLY A 105 10.86 4.80 16.38
N VAL A 106 10.16 5.93 16.35
CA VAL A 106 10.66 7.20 15.83
C VAL A 106 10.27 8.34 16.77
N GLU A 107 11.25 9.17 17.15
CA GLU A 107 10.95 10.41 17.87
C GLU A 107 10.43 11.48 16.89
N LEU A 108 9.21 11.94 17.13
CA LEU A 108 8.57 13.02 16.39
C LEU A 108 8.46 14.25 17.30
N THR A 109 8.93 15.39 16.82
CA THR A 109 8.92 16.63 17.60
C THR A 109 8.50 17.83 16.75
N ALA A 110 8.01 18.88 17.41
CA ALA A 110 7.77 20.16 16.73
C ALA A 110 9.05 20.77 16.11
N GLY A 111 10.22 20.41 16.66
CA GLY A 111 11.53 20.81 16.16
C GLY A 111 11.90 20.11 14.86
N ASN A 112 11.89 18.77 14.86
CA ASN A 112 12.31 17.98 13.70
C ASN A 112 11.28 17.95 12.57
N LYS A 113 10.00 18.26 12.87
CA LYS A 113 8.88 18.35 11.91
C LYS A 113 8.66 17.08 11.10
N ARG A 114 9.21 15.95 11.56
CA ARG A 114 9.06 14.66 10.90
C ARG A 114 7.60 14.20 10.99
N MET A 115 7.19 13.49 9.96
CA MET A 115 6.00 12.68 9.93
C MET A 115 6.38 11.20 9.89
N LEU A 116 5.49 10.33 10.36
CA LEU A 116 5.60 8.89 10.15
C LEU A 116 4.37 8.41 9.35
N TRP A 117 4.63 7.77 8.21
CA TRP A 117 3.64 7.04 7.43
C TRP A 117 3.60 5.59 7.90
N ILE A 118 2.40 5.13 8.25
CA ILE A 118 2.13 3.79 8.75
C ILE A 118 0.98 3.23 7.92
N PRO A 119 1.21 2.24 7.04
CA PRO A 119 0.14 1.71 6.20
C PRO A 119 -0.82 0.82 6.99
N GLU A 120 -1.91 0.42 6.32
CA GLU A 120 -2.84 -0.59 6.84
C GLU A 120 -2.10 -1.89 7.17
N GLY A 121 -2.58 -2.61 8.19
CA GLY A 121 -1.91 -3.83 8.64
C GLY A 121 -0.89 -3.63 9.75
N PHE A 122 -0.74 -2.42 10.25
CA PHE A 122 0.14 -2.11 11.38
C PHE A 122 -0.67 -1.70 12.61
N ALA A 123 -0.20 -2.11 13.79
CA ALA A 123 -0.64 -1.52 15.05
C ALA A 123 0.22 -0.29 15.37
N HIS A 124 -0.40 0.78 15.84
CA HIS A 124 0.26 2.06 16.05
C HIS A 124 0.01 2.58 17.46
N GLY A 125 1.04 3.14 18.10
CA GLY A 125 0.89 3.86 19.35
C GLY A 125 2.01 4.87 19.57
N PHE A 126 1.86 5.74 20.55
CA PHE A 126 2.88 6.73 20.89
C PHE A 126 2.92 7.01 22.39
N LEU A 127 4.10 7.42 22.86
CA LEU A 127 4.36 7.92 24.21
C LEU A 127 4.74 9.40 24.13
N THR A 128 4.02 10.28 24.83
CA THR A 128 4.38 11.70 24.91
C THR A 128 5.56 11.94 25.84
N LEU A 129 6.54 12.70 25.36
CA LEU A 129 7.78 13.01 26.07
C LEU A 129 7.73 14.36 26.79
N GLU A 130 6.78 15.21 26.41
CA GLU A 130 6.56 16.55 26.93
C GLU A 130 5.08 16.79 27.29
N ASP A 131 4.83 17.73 28.19
CA ASP A 131 3.49 18.25 28.43
C ASP A 131 3.00 19.06 27.22
N ASP A 132 1.68 19.14 27.07
CA ASP A 132 1.05 19.89 25.99
C ASP A 132 1.53 19.43 24.60
N THR A 133 1.70 18.11 24.44
CA THR A 133 2.10 17.50 23.18
C THR A 133 0.89 17.39 22.26
N HIS A 134 0.92 18.11 21.14
CA HIS A 134 -0.13 18.13 20.13
C HIS A 134 0.21 17.15 19.00
N PHE A 135 -0.49 16.01 19.01
CA PHE A 135 -0.33 14.92 18.06
C PHE A 135 -1.44 14.98 17.00
N LEU A 136 -1.06 15.14 15.74
CA LEU A 136 -1.97 15.23 14.60
C LEU A 136 -1.80 14.01 13.71
N TYR A 137 -2.90 13.46 13.20
CA TYR A 137 -2.82 12.36 12.26
C TYR A 137 -3.96 12.34 11.25
N LYS A 138 -3.59 12.01 10.01
CA LYS A 138 -4.51 11.78 8.88
C LYS A 138 -4.77 10.28 8.75
N THR A 139 -5.98 9.86 8.43
CA THR A 139 -6.32 8.44 8.19
C THR A 139 -6.96 8.21 6.83
N THR A 140 -6.68 7.05 6.22
CA THR A 140 -7.19 6.65 4.89
C THR A 140 -8.64 6.13 4.90
N ASP A 141 -9.20 5.90 6.09
CA ASP A 141 -10.61 5.58 6.31
C ASP A 141 -11.12 6.29 7.57
N ILE A 142 -12.42 6.31 7.78
CA ILE A 142 -13.09 6.88 8.95
C ILE A 142 -12.94 5.96 10.18
N TYR A 143 -13.08 6.55 11.36
CA TYR A 143 -13.12 5.78 12.60
C TYR A 143 -14.33 4.84 12.65
N SER A 144 -14.08 3.57 13.02
CA SER A 144 -15.10 2.57 13.26
C SER A 144 -14.81 1.79 14.52
N LYS A 145 -15.54 2.09 15.59
CA LYS A 145 -15.48 1.37 16.87
C LYS A 145 -15.65 -0.15 16.72
N LYS A 146 -16.39 -0.61 15.71
CA LYS A 146 -16.64 -2.04 15.46
C LYS A 146 -15.43 -2.76 14.83
N CYS A 147 -14.58 -2.02 14.14
CA CYS A 147 -13.40 -2.55 13.45
C CYS A 147 -12.11 -2.32 14.25
N GLU A 148 -12.17 -1.49 15.28
CA GLU A 148 -11.06 -1.13 16.11
C GLU A 148 -10.64 -2.29 17.03
N GLU A 149 -9.35 -2.56 17.06
CA GLU A 149 -8.73 -3.54 17.92
C GLU A 149 -7.48 -2.92 18.58
N ALA A 150 -6.94 -3.59 19.58
CA ALA A 150 -5.74 -3.16 20.28
C ALA A 150 -4.82 -4.33 20.60
N ILE A 151 -3.54 -4.01 20.77
CA ILE A 151 -2.52 -4.88 21.32
C ILE A 151 -1.89 -4.19 22.52
N ARG A 152 -1.58 -4.98 23.53
CA ARG A 152 -0.89 -4.57 24.74
C ARG A 152 0.41 -3.84 24.41
N TRP A 153 0.56 -2.62 24.90
CA TRP A 153 1.72 -1.76 24.61
C TRP A 153 3.05 -2.33 25.13
N ASN A 154 3.01 -3.08 26.24
CA ASN A 154 4.16 -3.75 26.86
C ASN A 154 4.09 -5.28 26.69
N ASP A 155 3.64 -5.72 25.53
CA ASP A 155 3.73 -7.12 25.13
C ASP A 155 5.20 -7.58 25.13
N PRO A 156 5.57 -8.63 25.90
CA PRO A 156 6.94 -9.14 25.95
C PRO A 156 7.42 -9.70 24.61
N ASP A 157 6.53 -10.19 23.74
CA ASP A 157 6.90 -10.76 22.43
C ASP A 157 7.26 -9.65 21.43
N LEU A 158 6.67 -8.46 21.57
CA LEU A 158 6.99 -7.30 20.76
C LEU A 158 8.27 -6.60 21.20
N ASN A 159 8.62 -6.74 22.49
CA ASN A 159 9.82 -6.19 23.13
C ASN A 159 10.13 -4.73 22.74
N ILE A 160 9.10 -3.88 22.77
CA ILE A 160 9.21 -2.47 22.38
C ILE A 160 9.95 -1.70 23.47
N HIS A 161 11.04 -1.03 23.08
CA HIS A 161 11.82 -0.19 23.98
C HIS A 161 11.21 1.22 24.08
N TRP A 162 10.18 1.35 24.91
CA TRP A 162 9.58 2.65 25.21
C TRP A 162 10.52 3.49 26.09
N PRO A 163 10.79 4.78 25.77
CA PRO A 163 11.67 5.64 26.57
C PRO A 163 10.92 6.18 27.81
N VAL A 164 10.45 5.28 28.67
CA VAL A 164 9.72 5.58 29.89
C VAL A 164 10.67 5.68 31.09
N SER A 165 10.47 6.70 31.94
CA SER A 165 11.14 6.80 33.24
C SER A 165 10.29 6.21 34.39
N SER A 166 8.99 6.03 34.15
CA SER A 166 8.00 5.50 35.08
C SER A 166 6.86 4.85 34.30
N ALA A 167 5.96 4.12 34.97
CA ALA A 167 4.81 3.51 34.29
C ALA A 167 4.00 4.58 33.53
N PRO A 168 3.69 4.37 32.24
CA PRO A 168 2.95 5.35 31.44
C PRO A 168 1.50 5.44 31.90
N VAL A 169 0.89 6.60 31.64
CA VAL A 169 -0.54 6.83 31.86
C VAL A 169 -1.31 6.32 30.65
N LEU A 170 -2.22 5.37 30.89
CA LEU A 170 -3.00 4.65 29.89
C LEU A 170 -4.49 4.84 30.15
N ASN A 171 -5.32 4.75 29.10
CA ASN A 171 -6.76 4.59 29.28
C ASN A 171 -7.09 3.12 29.67
N GLU A 172 -8.34 2.87 30.05
CA GLU A 172 -8.79 1.52 30.43
C GLU A 172 -8.60 0.50 29.29
N LYS A 173 -8.93 0.89 28.06
CA LYS A 173 -8.81 0.04 26.87
C LYS A 173 -7.38 -0.47 26.65
N ASP A 174 -6.39 0.40 26.81
CA ASP A 174 -4.98 0.11 26.56
C ASP A 174 -4.36 -0.69 27.72
N GLN A 175 -4.93 -0.58 28.93
CA GLN A 175 -4.54 -1.37 30.10
C GLN A 175 -4.95 -2.85 29.97
N ILE A 176 -6.12 -3.11 29.36
CA ILE A 176 -6.69 -4.47 29.25
C ILE A 176 -6.51 -5.09 27.86
N ALA A 177 -5.74 -4.45 26.97
CA ALA A 177 -5.51 -4.97 25.63
C ALA A 177 -4.79 -6.34 25.67
N PRO A 178 -5.18 -7.28 24.79
CA PRO A 178 -4.56 -8.62 24.72
C PRO A 178 -3.12 -8.54 24.16
N SER A 179 -2.33 -9.57 24.40
CA SER A 179 -1.05 -9.72 23.68
C SER A 179 -1.27 -10.01 22.19
N LEU A 180 -0.25 -9.81 21.36
CA LEU A 180 -0.24 -10.19 19.95
C LEU A 180 -0.49 -11.70 19.81
N SER A 181 0.07 -12.53 20.70
CA SER A 181 -0.14 -13.98 20.68
C SER A 181 -1.58 -14.39 20.97
N GLU A 182 -2.31 -13.59 21.77
CA GLU A 182 -3.73 -13.80 22.10
C GLU A 182 -4.66 -13.22 21.03
N GLN A 183 -4.13 -12.40 20.12
CA GLN A 183 -4.93 -11.67 19.15
C GLN A 183 -5.24 -12.51 17.91
N ASN A 184 -6.51 -12.89 17.77
CA ASN A 184 -7.00 -13.69 16.64
C ASN A 184 -7.51 -12.83 15.48
N LYS A 185 -7.64 -11.52 15.69
CA LYS A 185 -8.13 -10.57 14.69
C LYS A 185 -6.98 -9.70 14.21
N ILE A 186 -6.14 -10.27 13.36
CA ILE A 186 -4.99 -9.59 12.76
C ILE A 186 -5.03 -9.68 11.23
N PHE A 187 -4.16 -8.93 10.58
CA PHE A 187 -4.03 -8.94 9.13
C PHE A 187 -3.30 -10.19 8.65
N SER A 188 -3.57 -10.59 7.41
CA SER A 188 -2.72 -11.54 6.69
C SER A 188 -1.81 -10.77 5.74
N PHE A 189 -0.53 -11.08 5.76
CA PHE A 189 0.43 -10.49 4.84
C PHE A 189 0.19 -10.99 3.42
N LYS A 190 -0.10 -10.07 2.52
CA LYS A 190 -0.13 -10.35 1.09
C LYS A 190 1.24 -10.00 0.55
N LYS A 191 2.03 -11.02 0.19
CA LYS A 191 3.30 -10.80 -0.50
C LYS A 191 3.05 -9.92 -1.73
N PRO A 192 3.90 -8.90 -1.99
CA PRO A 192 3.90 -8.23 -3.28
C PRO A 192 3.96 -9.29 -4.39
N SER A 193 3.01 -9.19 -5.31
CA SER A 193 2.81 -10.11 -6.42
C SER A 193 2.82 -9.29 -7.69
N VAL A 194 3.59 -9.76 -8.67
CA VAL A 194 3.63 -9.16 -10.00
C VAL A 194 2.27 -9.36 -10.68
N SER A 195 1.62 -10.49 -10.39
CA SER A 195 0.29 -10.83 -10.86
C SER A 195 -0.82 -10.25 -9.96
N LYS A 196 -1.24 -9.02 -10.28
CA LYS A 196 -2.38 -8.41 -9.59
C LYS A 196 -3.70 -8.69 -10.32
N LEU A 197 -4.46 -9.66 -9.79
CA LEU A 197 -5.82 -9.92 -10.24
C LEU A 197 -6.80 -8.90 -9.64
N VAL A 198 -7.69 -8.39 -10.48
CA VAL A 198 -8.77 -7.46 -10.16
C VAL A 198 -10.08 -8.20 -10.35
N ASP A 199 -10.87 -8.31 -9.29
CA ASP A 199 -12.23 -8.85 -9.38
C ASP A 199 -13.12 -7.85 -10.10
N LEU A 200 -13.75 -8.31 -11.18
CA LEU A 200 -14.66 -7.51 -11.97
C LEU A 200 -16.09 -7.72 -11.49
N LYS A 201 -16.78 -6.61 -11.22
CA LYS A 201 -18.16 -6.66 -10.73
C LYS A 201 -19.07 -7.29 -11.78
N ILE A 202 -19.59 -8.47 -11.45
CA ILE A 202 -20.62 -9.14 -12.22
C ILE A 202 -21.97 -8.56 -11.83
N ILE A 203 -22.73 -8.09 -12.81
CA ILE A 203 -24.14 -7.75 -12.69
C ILE A 203 -24.89 -8.76 -13.55
N GLY A 204 -25.80 -9.52 -12.97
CA GLY A 204 -26.48 -10.59 -13.71
C GLY A 204 -27.76 -11.05 -13.05
N ASP A 205 -28.56 -11.73 -13.84
CA ASP A 205 -29.76 -12.43 -13.41
C ASP A 205 -29.88 -13.77 -14.18
N VAL A 206 -31.05 -14.39 -14.13
CA VAL A 206 -31.32 -15.67 -14.81
C VAL A 206 -31.05 -15.66 -16.33
N ARG A 207 -30.94 -14.48 -16.95
CA ARG A 207 -30.66 -14.32 -18.39
C ARG A 207 -29.17 -14.33 -18.73
N GLY A 208 -28.28 -14.15 -17.74
CA GLY A 208 -26.85 -14.12 -17.96
C GLY A 208 -26.12 -13.08 -17.10
N SER A 209 -24.85 -12.86 -17.45
CA SER A 209 -23.92 -11.99 -16.73
C SER A 209 -23.44 -10.85 -17.61
N LEU A 210 -23.31 -9.67 -17.01
CA LEU A 210 -22.77 -8.45 -17.58
C LEU A 210 -21.63 -7.95 -16.71
N ILE A 211 -20.51 -7.59 -17.34
CA ILE A 211 -19.43 -6.84 -16.72
C ILE A 211 -19.28 -5.55 -17.52
N ALA A 212 -19.46 -4.42 -16.85
CA ALA A 212 -19.20 -3.10 -17.43
C ALA A 212 -17.85 -2.61 -16.91
N LEU A 213 -16.95 -2.18 -17.80
CA LEU A 213 -15.67 -1.57 -17.45
C LEU A 213 -15.76 -0.07 -17.73
N GLU A 214 -15.83 0.72 -16.66
CA GLU A 214 -16.08 2.15 -16.70
C GLU A 214 -14.85 2.91 -16.19
N LYS A 215 -14.52 3.98 -16.91
CA LYS A 215 -13.50 4.94 -16.47
C LYS A 215 -13.87 5.47 -15.08
N ASN A 216 -12.87 5.56 -14.20
CA ASN A 216 -12.98 6.05 -12.82
C ASN A 216 -13.91 5.23 -11.89
N SER A 217 -14.35 4.04 -12.30
CA SER A 217 -15.17 3.14 -11.46
C SER A 217 -14.39 1.89 -11.08
N ASN A 218 -14.00 1.10 -12.07
CA ASN A 218 -13.38 -0.22 -11.88
C ASN A 218 -12.15 -0.46 -12.74
N LEU A 219 -11.68 0.57 -13.44
CA LEU A 219 -10.36 0.54 -14.09
C LEU A 219 -9.31 1.18 -13.18
N PRO A 220 -8.14 0.53 -12.99
CA PRO A 220 -7.08 1.04 -12.13
C PRO A 220 -6.32 2.24 -12.75
N PHE A 221 -6.72 2.68 -13.95
CA PHE A 221 -6.10 3.77 -14.69
C PHE A 221 -7.11 4.44 -15.64
N ASN A 222 -6.74 5.60 -16.18
CA ASN A 222 -7.52 6.29 -17.20
C ASN A 222 -7.40 5.57 -18.55
N LEU A 223 -8.52 5.10 -19.11
CA LEU A 223 -8.55 4.35 -20.36
C LEU A 223 -8.26 5.23 -21.57
N GLN A 224 -7.34 4.80 -22.44
CA GLN A 224 -7.03 5.44 -23.73
C GLN A 224 -7.23 4.50 -24.91
N ARG A 225 -7.08 3.19 -24.71
CA ARG A 225 -7.10 2.21 -25.81
C ARG A 225 -7.66 0.87 -25.35
N VAL A 226 -8.45 0.25 -26.21
CA VAL A 226 -8.93 -1.13 -26.06
C VAL A 226 -8.56 -1.89 -27.32
N TYR A 227 -8.06 -3.10 -27.16
CA TYR A 227 -7.82 -4.02 -28.26
C TYR A 227 -8.09 -5.46 -27.78
N TYR A 228 -8.22 -6.39 -28.71
CA TYR A 228 -8.49 -7.78 -28.38
C TYR A 228 -7.64 -8.71 -29.23
N ILE A 229 -7.47 -9.91 -28.70
CA ILE A 229 -6.65 -10.98 -29.22
C ILE A 229 -7.54 -12.20 -29.33
N PHE A 230 -7.54 -12.84 -30.49
CA PHE A 230 -8.37 -14.01 -30.78
C PHE A 230 -7.67 -14.89 -31.84
N ASP A 231 -8.19 -16.10 -32.06
CA ASP A 231 -7.68 -17.08 -33.04
C ASP A 231 -6.18 -17.40 -32.88
N THR A 232 -5.71 -17.48 -31.64
CA THR A 232 -4.35 -17.92 -31.33
C THR A 232 -4.20 -19.41 -31.62
N LYS A 233 -3.21 -19.76 -32.43
CA LYS A 233 -2.94 -21.16 -32.76
C LYS A 233 -2.32 -21.88 -31.57
N SER A 234 -2.65 -23.17 -31.43
CA SER A 234 -2.09 -24.03 -30.39
C SER A 234 -0.55 -24.02 -30.42
N GLY A 235 0.06 -23.94 -29.25
CA GLY A 235 1.52 -23.87 -29.09
C GLY A 235 2.16 -22.52 -29.44
N VAL A 236 1.41 -21.52 -29.89
CA VAL A 236 1.95 -20.18 -30.18
C VAL A 236 1.98 -19.33 -28.92
N SER A 237 3.18 -18.96 -28.51
CA SER A 237 3.42 -17.99 -27.44
C SER A 237 3.59 -16.58 -27.98
N ARG A 238 3.17 -15.58 -27.20
CA ARG A 238 3.32 -14.16 -27.57
C ARG A 238 3.64 -13.30 -26.35
N GLY A 239 3.74 -11.99 -26.55
CA GLY A 239 3.76 -11.04 -25.45
C GLY A 239 5.14 -10.63 -24.94
N PHE A 240 6.22 -11.29 -25.38
CA PHE A 240 7.64 -11.09 -25.03
C PHE A 240 8.17 -9.65 -25.13
N HIS A 241 7.70 -8.78 -24.24
CA HIS A 241 8.12 -7.40 -24.10
C HIS A 241 7.63 -6.82 -22.77
N ALA A 242 8.27 -5.74 -22.33
CA ALA A 242 7.79 -4.84 -21.29
C ALA A 242 7.43 -3.47 -21.91
N HIS A 243 6.90 -2.57 -21.09
CA HIS A 243 6.63 -1.18 -21.45
C HIS A 243 7.15 -0.24 -20.38
N ARG A 244 7.73 0.90 -20.77
CA ARG A 244 8.25 1.88 -19.80
C ARG A 244 7.13 2.65 -19.09
N LYS A 245 6.03 2.94 -19.79
CA LYS A 245 4.92 3.76 -19.29
C LYS A 245 3.58 3.04 -19.28
N LEU A 246 3.30 2.22 -20.30
CA LEU A 246 2.00 1.61 -20.48
C LEU A 246 1.64 0.67 -19.32
N GLN A 247 0.46 0.88 -18.76
CA GLN A 247 -0.25 -0.03 -17.87
C GLN A 247 -1.45 -0.64 -18.59
N GLN A 248 -1.75 -1.89 -18.27
CA GLN A 248 -2.79 -2.65 -18.95
C GLN A 248 -3.64 -3.48 -18.01
N LEU A 249 -4.90 -3.72 -18.38
CA LEU A 249 -5.78 -4.68 -17.73
C LEU A 249 -6.19 -5.71 -18.79
N ALA A 250 -5.75 -6.96 -18.62
CA ALA A 250 -6.04 -8.06 -19.53
C ALA A 250 -7.19 -8.92 -18.97
N VAL A 251 -8.23 -9.17 -19.77
CA VAL A 251 -9.43 -9.92 -19.38
C VAL A 251 -9.68 -11.00 -20.41
N CYS A 252 -9.65 -12.27 -19.99
CA CYS A 252 -9.99 -13.39 -20.87
C CYS A 252 -11.51 -13.59 -20.83
N VAL A 253 -12.20 -13.08 -21.86
CA VAL A 253 -13.67 -13.04 -21.91
C VAL A 253 -14.28 -14.36 -22.40
N SER A 254 -13.47 -15.21 -23.03
CA SER A 254 -13.81 -16.56 -23.48
C SER A 254 -12.53 -17.40 -23.48
N GLY A 255 -12.65 -18.70 -23.17
CA GLY A 255 -11.53 -19.62 -23.10
C GLY A 255 -10.58 -19.36 -21.92
N LYS A 256 -9.29 -19.62 -22.14
CA LYS A 256 -8.22 -19.38 -21.16
C LYS A 256 -6.87 -19.15 -21.82
N CYS A 257 -5.97 -18.48 -21.10
CA CYS A 257 -4.55 -18.43 -21.42
C CYS A 257 -3.70 -18.32 -20.14
N ARG A 258 -2.44 -18.74 -20.22
CA ARG A 258 -1.47 -18.57 -19.14
C ARG A 258 -0.59 -17.37 -19.43
N MET A 259 -0.43 -16.49 -18.46
CA MET A 259 0.51 -15.38 -18.54
C MET A 259 1.68 -15.59 -17.59
N ILE A 260 2.88 -15.24 -18.05
CA ILE A 260 4.07 -15.13 -17.21
C ILE A 260 4.38 -13.65 -17.08
N LEU A 261 4.56 -13.16 -15.87
CA LEU A 261 4.92 -11.79 -15.55
C LEU A 261 6.25 -11.75 -14.81
N ASP A 262 7.09 -10.77 -15.11
CA ASP A 262 8.39 -10.57 -14.48
C ASP A 262 8.63 -9.07 -14.28
N ASP A 263 8.89 -8.64 -13.05
CA ASP A 263 9.21 -7.24 -12.70
C ASP A 263 10.73 -6.99 -12.54
N GLY A 264 11.56 -7.95 -12.97
CA GLY A 264 13.01 -7.93 -12.84
C GLY A 264 13.52 -8.45 -11.49
N LYS A 265 12.63 -8.61 -10.49
CA LYS A 265 12.95 -9.12 -9.14
C LYS A 265 12.24 -10.44 -8.87
N LYS A 266 11.03 -10.61 -9.40
CA LYS A 266 10.16 -11.77 -9.21
C LYS A 266 9.51 -12.13 -10.54
N ARG A 267 9.40 -13.43 -10.79
CA ARG A 267 8.70 -13.99 -11.93
C ARG A 267 7.55 -14.87 -11.45
N GLU A 268 6.36 -14.65 -11.98
CA GLU A 268 5.13 -15.35 -11.59
C GLU A 268 4.35 -15.80 -12.82
N ASP A 269 3.70 -16.94 -12.71
CA ASP A 269 2.71 -17.41 -13.67
C ASP A 269 1.27 -17.21 -13.12
N VAL A 270 0.35 -16.87 -14.01
CA VAL A 270 -1.06 -16.66 -13.69
C VAL A 270 -1.93 -17.15 -14.82
N TRP A 271 -3.01 -17.87 -14.48
CA TRP A 271 -4.04 -18.24 -15.44
C TRP A 271 -5.11 -17.16 -15.51
N LEU A 272 -5.45 -16.76 -16.73
CA LEU A 272 -6.66 -16.02 -17.05
C LEU A 272 -7.66 -17.00 -17.66
N ASP A 273 -8.57 -17.50 -16.83
CA ASP A 273 -9.54 -18.55 -17.15
C ASP A 273 -10.98 -18.16 -16.73
N SER A 274 -11.18 -16.89 -16.37
CA SER A 274 -12.47 -16.37 -15.92
C SER A 274 -12.71 -14.97 -16.47
N PRO A 275 -13.88 -14.69 -17.07
CA PRO A 275 -14.24 -13.34 -17.49
C PRO A 275 -14.48 -12.39 -16.31
N ALA A 276 -14.63 -12.93 -15.09
CA ALA A 276 -14.84 -12.15 -13.87
C ALA A 276 -13.55 -11.59 -13.28
N LYS A 277 -12.39 -11.87 -13.89
CA LYS A 277 -11.09 -11.41 -13.39
C LYS A 277 -10.31 -10.70 -14.49
N GLY A 278 -9.71 -9.58 -14.13
CA GLY A 278 -8.71 -8.90 -14.95
C GLY A 278 -7.32 -9.02 -14.35
N LEU A 279 -6.29 -9.24 -15.17
CA LEU A 279 -4.90 -9.17 -14.75
C LEU A 279 -4.37 -7.76 -15.02
N LEU A 280 -4.04 -7.03 -13.96
CA LEU A 280 -3.33 -5.76 -14.06
C LEU A 280 -1.86 -6.04 -14.36
N ILE A 281 -1.39 -5.47 -15.46
CA ILE A 281 -0.02 -5.50 -15.93
C ILE A 281 0.51 -4.08 -15.81
N SER A 282 1.33 -3.84 -14.80
CA SER A 282 1.97 -2.54 -14.59
C SER A 282 2.98 -2.25 -15.69
N ASN A 283 3.43 -0.99 -15.77
CA ASN A 283 4.64 -0.65 -16.51
C ASN A 283 5.84 -1.38 -15.88
N MET A 284 6.91 -1.52 -16.66
CA MET A 284 8.13 -2.23 -16.28
C MET A 284 7.88 -3.65 -15.77
N VAL A 285 6.84 -4.29 -16.32
CA VAL A 285 6.59 -5.72 -16.19
C VAL A 285 6.75 -6.37 -17.55
N TRP A 286 7.77 -7.22 -17.68
CA TRP A 286 7.89 -8.13 -18.80
C TRP A 286 6.76 -9.14 -18.74
N ARG A 287 6.15 -9.43 -19.89
CA ARG A 287 5.07 -10.39 -19.97
C ARG A 287 5.24 -11.38 -21.09
N GLU A 288 4.63 -12.53 -20.91
CA GLU A 288 4.49 -13.56 -21.93
C GLU A 288 3.11 -14.17 -21.80
N MET A 289 2.58 -14.65 -22.92
CA MET A 289 1.29 -15.31 -23.01
C MET A 289 1.48 -16.65 -23.71
N HIS A 290 0.97 -17.70 -23.10
CA HIS A 290 1.15 -19.10 -23.47
C HIS A 290 -0.17 -19.85 -23.33
N ASP A 291 -0.20 -21.08 -23.86
CA ASP A 291 -1.23 -22.08 -23.53
C ASP A 291 -2.68 -21.59 -23.76
N PHE A 292 -2.91 -20.88 -24.87
CA PHE A 292 -4.23 -20.40 -25.26
C PHE A 292 -5.16 -21.57 -25.61
N SER A 293 -6.41 -21.55 -25.12
CA SER A 293 -7.46 -22.41 -25.65
C SER A 293 -7.94 -21.95 -27.03
N GLU A 294 -8.56 -22.85 -27.80
CA GLU A 294 -9.03 -22.55 -29.17
C GLU A 294 -10.07 -21.43 -29.22
N ASP A 295 -10.90 -21.33 -28.19
CA ASP A 295 -11.94 -20.33 -28.01
C ASP A 295 -11.45 -19.08 -27.25
N CYS A 296 -10.13 -18.93 -27.06
CA CYS A 296 -9.58 -17.85 -26.26
C CYS A 296 -9.79 -16.48 -26.93
N VAL A 297 -10.47 -15.59 -26.21
CA VAL A 297 -10.58 -14.16 -26.54
C VAL A 297 -10.06 -13.35 -25.36
N LEU A 298 -8.95 -12.65 -25.58
CA LEU A 298 -8.30 -11.81 -24.56
C LEU A 298 -8.48 -10.34 -24.93
N VAL A 299 -9.28 -9.62 -24.14
CA VAL A 299 -9.48 -8.17 -24.25
C VAL A 299 -8.45 -7.46 -23.39
N VAL A 300 -7.81 -6.42 -23.92
CA VAL A 300 -6.80 -5.65 -23.21
C VAL A 300 -7.18 -4.17 -23.24
N LEU A 301 -7.26 -3.59 -22.04
CA LEU A 301 -7.46 -2.17 -21.81
C LEU A 301 -6.13 -1.52 -21.46
N ALA A 302 -5.86 -0.32 -21.98
CA ALA A 302 -4.56 0.34 -21.92
C ALA A 302 -4.71 1.82 -21.55
N ASN A 303 -3.84 2.33 -20.68
CA ASN A 303 -3.82 3.74 -20.28
C ASN A 303 -3.06 4.67 -21.23
N GLU A 304 -2.39 4.12 -22.24
CA GLU A 304 -1.64 4.89 -23.25
C GLU A 304 -2.04 4.49 -24.70
N PRO A 305 -1.99 5.43 -25.65
CA PRO A 305 -2.01 5.13 -27.08
C PRO A 305 -0.88 4.17 -27.50
N TYR A 306 -0.93 3.65 -28.73
CA TYR A 306 0.19 2.87 -29.25
C TYR A 306 1.42 3.76 -29.44
N SER A 307 2.56 3.34 -28.88
CA SER A 307 3.86 3.97 -29.10
C SER A 307 4.93 2.90 -29.16
N GLU A 308 5.64 2.77 -30.28
CA GLU A 308 6.71 1.77 -30.42
C GLU A 308 7.90 2.08 -29.49
N SER A 309 8.17 3.37 -29.23
CA SER A 309 9.25 3.78 -28.31
C SER A 309 9.03 3.41 -26.85
N ASP A 310 7.81 3.00 -26.47
CA ASP A 310 7.51 2.54 -25.11
C ASP A 310 7.93 1.09 -24.88
N TYR A 311 8.08 0.30 -25.97
CA TYR A 311 8.39 -1.12 -25.89
C TYR A 311 9.84 -1.36 -25.46
N ILE A 312 10.01 -2.38 -24.63
CA ILE A 312 11.30 -3.04 -24.39
C ILE A 312 11.17 -4.46 -24.92
N ARG A 313 11.86 -4.79 -26.01
CA ARG A 313 11.74 -6.09 -26.71
C ARG A 313 12.89 -7.05 -26.43
N ASP A 314 13.99 -6.55 -25.85
CA ASP A 314 15.09 -7.37 -25.37
C ASP A 314 14.95 -7.61 -23.87
N TYR A 315 15.01 -8.88 -23.46
CA TYR A 315 14.82 -9.23 -22.05
C TYR A 315 15.99 -8.76 -21.17
N ASN A 316 17.22 -8.71 -21.69
CA ASN A 316 18.37 -8.24 -20.91
C ASN A 316 18.34 -6.70 -20.75
N GLU A 317 17.89 -5.96 -21.76
CA GLU A 317 17.59 -4.53 -21.66
C GLU A 317 16.52 -4.28 -20.58
N PHE A 318 15.43 -5.05 -20.61
CA PHE A 318 14.40 -5.00 -19.58
C PHE A 318 14.97 -5.20 -18.17
N LEU A 319 15.76 -6.26 -17.95
CA LEU A 319 16.36 -6.53 -16.64
C LEU A 319 17.26 -5.38 -16.16
N LYS A 320 18.01 -4.75 -17.07
CA LYS A 320 18.85 -3.60 -16.72
C LYS A 320 18.01 -2.38 -16.34
N GLU A 321 16.94 -2.11 -17.06
CA GLU A 321 16.07 -0.96 -16.75
C GLU A 321 15.25 -1.19 -15.47
N ALA A 322 14.71 -2.40 -15.27
CA ALA A 322 13.91 -2.75 -14.09
C ALA A 322 14.73 -2.77 -12.79
N MET A 323 16.04 -2.99 -12.87
CA MET A 323 16.94 -2.89 -11.71
C MET A 323 17.28 -1.45 -11.31
N ASN A 324 17.08 -0.49 -12.22
CA ASN A 324 17.35 0.93 -12.00
C ASN A 324 16.11 1.73 -11.59
N GLU A 325 14.93 1.09 -11.53
CA GLU A 325 13.69 1.58 -10.90
C GLU A 325 13.55 1.11 -9.44
#